data_AF-A0A350IVU1-F1
#
_entry.id   AF-A0A350IVU1-F1
#
_cell.length_a   1.000
_cell.length_b   1.000
_cell.length_c   1.000
_cell.angle_alpha   90.00
_cell.angle_beta   90.00
_cell.angle_gamma   90.00
#
_symmetry.space_group_name_H-M   'P 1'
#
loop_
_entity.id
_entity.type
_entity.pdbx_description
1 polymer ?
#
loop_
_entity_poly.entity_id
_entity_poly.type
_entity_poly.pdbx_seq_one_letter_code
_entity_poly.pdbx_strand_id
1 'polypeptide(L)'
;MAKQNATIEWIDGNLGCLAGGTRVFTNNDVKTIEEVRPGDVVYSLTPEFEWSRQRVVATRANPPRQTYRMTTVDHREVVATDNHPFLVLRKAGRLRSVQWLRLDDINVGDEIAISGLIPDHGQPYELPVPVRPMWSRNPFRAPGASNPDLMWLLGFYLGDGLKEAARVIFCVPESDPAEPRIHEVLASQFGIQTTSRQRVQLRVNSVALCRFLDTIGFGGNAVTKRLPEWVYTIPFDQKRALIDGYIAADGHIRANHKNVSLTSVNRDLLEDVKALALSCGLNPLKISKWSRRELKPLGIEEKLYEHYFLYFGESRPEAPVYFSEVMKIEEGEVVPTFDIEVEGSANFIANGVVAHNSKVTMKYPSIYLMGEGAHGEVLSAAFAGTGQHQDAGSKCIHVAPNTTSNVVSRSISKGRGRTSYRGHIKVLPKATNVKANVRCDALLLDEESRSDTYPYMDIENPDVTFGHEATVSKVGEDQIFYLQSRGIDEQQATALIVNGFFEPFVKELPMEYAVELNRLLALSMEGSIG
;
A
#
# COMPACT_ATOMS: atom_id res chain seq x y z
N MET A 1 0.10 -4.16 -31.86
CA MET A 1 1.32 -4.73 -32.48
C MET A 1 1.94 -3.68 -33.40
N ALA A 2 3.26 -3.64 -33.51
CA ALA A 2 3.99 -2.77 -34.42
C ALA A 2 4.73 -3.64 -35.43
N LYS A 3 4.52 -3.45 -36.73
CA LYS A 3 5.20 -4.20 -37.80
C LYS A 3 6.05 -3.22 -38.63
N GLN A 4 7.31 -3.60 -38.89
CA GLN A 4 8.33 -2.83 -39.62
C GLN A 4 8.55 -1.39 -39.10
N ASN A 5 9.66 -1.14 -38.40
CA ASN A 5 10.15 0.20 -38.01
C ASN A 5 9.15 1.06 -37.19
N ALA A 6 8.36 0.43 -36.33
CA ALA A 6 7.42 1.09 -35.41
C ALA A 6 7.75 0.75 -33.95
N THR A 7 7.64 1.75 -33.06
CA THR A 7 7.98 1.61 -31.62
C THR A 7 6.71 1.76 -30.78
N ILE A 8 6.54 0.92 -29.75
CA ILE A 8 5.42 1.00 -28.81
C ILE A 8 5.92 1.58 -27.48
N GLU A 9 5.23 2.58 -26.96
CA GLU A 9 5.47 3.19 -25.65
C GLU A 9 4.17 3.18 -24.84
N TRP A 10 4.24 2.78 -23.57
CA TRP A 10 3.09 2.81 -22.65
C TRP A 10 3.12 4.12 -21.87
N ILE A 11 2.08 4.95 -22.04
CA ILE A 11 1.91 6.19 -21.26
C ILE A 11 0.69 6.00 -20.38
N ASP A 12 0.90 5.63 -19.12
CA ASP A 12 -0.20 5.50 -18.17
C ASP A 12 -0.62 6.86 -17.63
N GLY A 13 -1.93 7.10 -17.65
CA GLY A 13 -2.51 8.33 -17.12
C GLY A 13 -2.44 8.41 -15.59
N ASN A 14 -2.81 9.57 -15.07
CA ASN A 14 -2.55 10.04 -13.71
C ASN A 14 -3.16 9.13 -12.62
N LEU A 15 -2.47 8.04 -12.29
CA LEU A 15 -2.79 7.14 -11.17
C LEU A 15 -2.57 7.90 -9.86
N GLY A 16 -3.49 7.77 -8.90
CA GLY A 16 -3.27 8.29 -7.56
C GLY A 16 -2.23 7.45 -6.83
N CYS A 17 -1.32 8.08 -6.10
CA CYS A 17 -0.15 7.43 -5.52
C CYS A 17 0.05 7.84 -4.06
N LEU A 18 0.68 6.96 -3.28
CA LEU A 18 1.11 7.24 -1.91
C LEU A 18 2.54 7.78 -1.91
N ALA A 19 2.89 8.60 -0.92
CA ALA A 19 4.25 9.11 -0.78
C ALA A 19 5.25 8.00 -0.42
N GLY A 20 6.51 8.19 -0.80
CA GLY A 20 7.61 7.36 -0.31
C GLY A 20 7.67 7.29 1.21
N GLY A 21 8.10 6.15 1.75
CA GLY A 21 8.15 5.84 3.17
C GLY A 21 6.81 5.41 3.77
N THR A 22 5.73 5.38 2.97
CA THR A 22 4.42 4.88 3.42
C THR A 22 4.55 3.41 3.81
N ARG A 23 4.11 3.05 5.03
CA ARG A 23 4.17 1.69 5.56
C ARG A 23 2.98 0.86 5.07
N VAL A 24 3.24 -0.12 4.22
CA VAL A 24 2.26 -1.08 3.71
C VAL A 24 2.29 -2.33 4.59
N PHE A 25 1.11 -2.77 5.04
CA PHE A 25 1.00 -3.90 5.96
C PHE A 25 0.82 -5.17 5.15
N THR A 26 1.91 -5.94 5.06
CA THR A 26 1.99 -7.23 4.40
C THR A 26 1.66 -8.36 5.37
N ASN A 27 1.58 -9.61 4.89
CA ASN A 27 1.21 -10.80 5.66
C ASN A 27 2.11 -11.01 6.89
N ASN A 28 1.70 -10.41 8.02
CA ASN A 28 2.50 -10.23 9.22
C ASN A 28 3.87 -9.62 8.96
N ASP A 29 3.95 -8.57 8.16
CA ASP A 29 5.17 -7.77 8.01
C ASP A 29 4.77 -6.32 7.70
N VAL A 30 5.71 -5.39 7.80
CA VAL A 30 5.49 -3.99 7.48
C VAL A 30 6.64 -3.48 6.62
N LYS A 31 6.36 -3.31 5.33
CA LYS A 31 7.33 -2.80 4.35
C LYS A 31 7.06 -1.34 4.04
N THR A 32 8.08 -0.58 3.67
CA THR A 32 7.82 0.68 2.97
C THR A 32 7.25 0.38 1.58
N ILE A 33 6.43 1.28 1.03
CA ILE A 33 5.78 1.06 -0.25
C ILE A 33 6.80 0.84 -1.39
N GLU A 34 8.01 1.39 -1.26
CA GLU A 34 9.14 1.20 -2.17
C GLU A 34 9.78 -0.19 -2.09
N GLU A 35 9.58 -0.91 -0.99
CA GLU A 35 10.13 -2.25 -0.75
C GLU A 35 9.15 -3.35 -1.15
N VAL A 36 7.86 -3.02 -1.31
CA VAL A 36 6.85 -3.97 -1.79
C VAL A 36 7.22 -4.47 -3.19
N ARG A 37 7.06 -5.78 -3.43
CA ARG A 37 7.35 -6.43 -4.72
C ARG A 37 6.14 -7.24 -5.19
N PRO A 38 5.98 -7.45 -6.52
CA PRO A 38 5.04 -8.44 -7.03
C PRO A 38 5.26 -9.80 -6.38
N GLY A 39 4.18 -10.45 -5.97
CA GLY A 39 4.18 -11.70 -5.20
C GLY A 39 4.13 -11.53 -3.68
N ASP A 40 4.42 -10.33 -3.16
CA ASP A 40 4.14 -10.03 -1.75
C ASP A 40 2.64 -10.15 -1.47
N VAL A 41 2.30 -10.50 -0.24
CA VAL A 41 0.91 -10.65 0.20
C VAL A 41 0.56 -9.49 1.12
N VAL A 42 -0.50 -8.76 0.80
CA VAL A 42 -1.04 -7.64 1.59
C VAL A 42 -2.39 -7.98 2.18
N TYR A 43 -2.78 -7.27 3.24
CA TYR A 43 -4.14 -7.33 3.76
C TYR A 43 -5.05 -6.36 3.00
N SER A 44 -6.12 -6.90 2.45
CA SER A 44 -7.18 -6.19 1.72
C SER A 44 -8.50 -6.36 2.44
N LEU A 45 -9.37 -5.36 2.34
CA LEU A 45 -10.72 -5.37 2.89
C LEU A 45 -11.71 -5.89 1.86
N THR A 46 -12.52 -6.89 2.23
CA THR A 46 -13.62 -7.39 1.40
C THR A 46 -14.84 -6.46 1.47
N PRO A 47 -15.83 -6.58 0.57
CA PRO A 47 -17.09 -5.84 0.65
C PRO A 47 -17.85 -6.04 1.97
N GLU A 48 -17.64 -7.18 2.63
CA GLU A 48 -18.23 -7.55 3.93
C GLU A 48 -17.46 -6.96 5.13
N PHE A 49 -16.45 -6.13 4.88
CA PHE A 49 -15.56 -5.55 5.91
C PHE A 49 -14.70 -6.57 6.66
N GLU A 50 -14.33 -7.66 6.00
CA GLU A 50 -13.42 -8.67 6.54
C GLU A 50 -12.01 -8.56 5.93
N TRP A 51 -11.00 -9.01 6.68
CA TRP A 51 -9.63 -9.05 6.18
C TRP A 51 -9.41 -10.26 5.28
N SER A 52 -8.92 -9.99 4.08
CA SER A 52 -8.51 -10.97 3.08
C SER A 52 -7.01 -10.77 2.76
N ARG A 53 -6.33 -11.86 2.42
CA ARG A 53 -4.94 -11.82 1.95
C ARG A 53 -4.94 -11.83 0.44
N GLN A 54 -4.38 -10.79 -0.16
CA GLN A 54 -4.29 -10.65 -1.61
C GLN A 54 -2.85 -10.49 -2.05
N ARG A 55 -2.53 -10.96 -3.25
CA ARG A 55 -1.19 -10.81 -3.82
C ARG A 55 -1.05 -9.45 -4.48
N VAL A 56 0.13 -8.88 -4.34
CA VAL A 56 0.58 -7.74 -5.14
C VAL A 56 0.94 -8.26 -6.53
N VAL A 57 0.30 -7.73 -7.55
CA VAL A 57 0.49 -8.11 -8.96
C VAL A 57 1.55 -7.24 -9.61
N ALA A 58 1.54 -5.95 -9.30
CA ALA A 58 2.43 -4.97 -9.89
C ALA A 58 2.77 -3.88 -8.87
N THR A 59 3.91 -3.23 -9.11
CA THR A 59 4.40 -2.13 -8.29
C THR A 59 4.87 -1.02 -9.21
N ARG A 60 4.67 0.22 -8.82
CA ARG A 60 5.02 1.37 -9.64
C ARG A 60 5.71 2.45 -8.83
N ALA A 61 6.83 2.93 -9.35
CA ALA A 61 7.49 4.14 -8.88
C ALA A 61 7.19 5.29 -9.85
N ASN A 62 6.76 6.42 -9.32
CA ASN A 62 6.47 7.63 -10.08
C ASN A 62 7.44 8.75 -9.69
N PRO A 63 7.72 9.70 -10.62
CA PRO A 63 8.50 10.88 -10.27
C PRO A 63 7.82 11.69 -9.16
N PRO A 64 8.55 12.62 -8.51
CA PRO A 64 7.97 13.44 -7.46
C PRO A 64 6.70 14.18 -7.89
N ARG A 65 5.66 14.11 -7.05
CA ARG A 65 4.37 14.79 -7.26
C ARG A 65 3.97 15.58 -6.03
N GLN A 66 3.12 16.58 -6.22
CA GLN A 66 2.48 17.28 -5.11
C GLN A 66 1.66 16.28 -4.30
N THR A 67 1.84 16.28 -2.98
CA THR A 67 1.13 15.40 -2.05
C THR A 67 0.32 16.19 -1.06
N TYR A 68 -0.56 15.50 -0.35
CA TYR A 68 -1.42 16.01 0.70
C TYR A 68 -1.39 15.05 1.87
N ARG A 69 -1.26 15.59 3.08
CA ARG A 69 -1.28 14.83 4.33
C ARG A 69 -2.68 14.87 4.91
N MET A 70 -3.30 13.70 5.03
CA MET A 70 -4.58 13.52 5.71
C MET A 70 -4.35 12.90 7.09
N THR A 71 -4.93 13.53 8.12
CA THR A 71 -4.79 13.14 9.53
C THR A 71 -6.16 12.92 10.17
N THR A 72 -6.36 11.77 10.83
CA THR A 72 -7.61 11.45 11.54
C THR A 72 -7.58 11.85 13.02
N VAL A 73 -8.73 11.77 13.70
CA VAL A 73 -8.87 11.97 15.16
C VAL A 73 -7.99 11.01 15.96
N ASP A 74 -7.83 9.78 15.47
CA ASP A 74 -6.96 8.75 16.06
C ASP A 74 -5.48 8.95 15.69
N HIS A 75 -5.13 10.07 15.06
CA HIS A 75 -3.79 10.42 14.62
C HIS A 75 -3.14 9.38 13.67
N ARG A 76 -3.98 8.74 12.84
CA ARG A 76 -3.52 8.07 11.63
C ARG A 76 -3.16 9.14 10.60
N GLU A 77 -2.03 8.96 9.95
CA GLU A 77 -1.53 9.90 8.96
C GLU A 77 -1.18 9.14 7.69
N VAL A 78 -1.75 9.60 6.58
CA VAL A 78 -1.41 9.11 5.24
C VAL A 78 -1.08 10.29 4.36
N VAL A 79 -0.05 10.14 3.52
CA VAL A 79 0.40 11.18 2.58
C VAL A 79 0.24 10.60 1.19
N ALA A 80 -0.59 11.25 0.37
CA ALA A 80 -0.95 10.77 -0.96
C ALA A 80 -1.14 11.92 -1.95
N THR A 81 -1.23 11.63 -3.24
CA THR A 81 -1.66 12.61 -4.24
C THR A 81 -3.15 12.95 -4.07
N ASP A 82 -3.55 14.12 -4.58
CA ASP A 82 -4.95 14.62 -4.56
C ASP A 82 -5.98 13.59 -5.04
N ASN A 83 -5.65 12.85 -6.09
CA ASN A 83 -6.51 11.87 -6.75
C ASN A 83 -6.45 10.47 -6.13
N HIS A 84 -5.70 10.23 -5.05
CA HIS A 84 -5.60 8.89 -4.46
C HIS A 84 -6.87 8.52 -3.67
N PRO A 85 -7.50 7.36 -3.95
CA PRO A 85 -8.78 6.97 -3.36
C PRO A 85 -8.69 6.35 -1.95
N PHE A 86 -9.59 6.77 -1.05
CA PHE A 86 -9.78 6.21 0.29
C PHE A 86 -11.24 5.80 0.51
N LEU A 87 -11.46 4.82 1.39
CA LEU A 87 -12.80 4.33 1.71
C LEU A 87 -13.43 5.26 2.75
N VAL A 88 -14.51 5.94 2.37
CA VAL A 88 -15.14 6.98 3.18
C VAL A 88 -16.57 6.59 3.53
N LEU A 89 -16.94 6.78 4.79
CA LEU A 89 -18.30 6.73 5.28
C LEU A 89 -18.86 8.15 5.35
N ARG A 90 -19.83 8.49 4.49
CA ARG A 90 -20.59 9.74 4.60
C ARG A 90 -21.92 9.50 5.31
N LYS A 91 -22.28 10.46 6.17
CA LYS A 91 -23.57 10.54 6.85
C LYS A 91 -24.40 11.65 6.19
N ALA A 92 -25.50 11.28 5.54
CA ALA A 92 -26.50 12.21 5.03
C ALA A 92 -27.79 12.07 5.84
N GLY A 93 -27.89 12.82 6.94
CA GLY A 93 -28.98 12.66 7.92
C GLY A 93 -28.91 11.29 8.60
N ARG A 94 -29.91 10.42 8.36
CA ARG A 94 -29.91 9.03 8.86
C ARG A 94 -29.26 8.02 7.90
N LEU A 95 -29.05 8.40 6.64
CA LEU A 95 -28.44 7.53 5.64
C LEU A 95 -26.93 7.50 5.82
N ARG A 96 -26.37 6.30 5.78
CA ARG A 96 -24.93 6.03 5.81
C ARG A 96 -24.54 5.37 4.50
N SER A 97 -23.61 5.97 3.78
CA SER A 97 -23.07 5.40 2.54
C SER A 97 -21.56 5.26 2.64
N VAL A 98 -21.06 4.09 2.28
CA VAL A 98 -19.63 3.82 2.17
C VAL A 98 -19.26 3.88 0.70
N GLN A 99 -18.23 4.66 0.36
CA GLN A 99 -17.80 4.86 -1.02
C GLN A 99 -16.32 5.24 -1.10
N TRP A 100 -15.68 4.91 -2.21
CA TRP A 100 -14.32 5.35 -2.52
C TRP A 100 -14.31 6.78 -3.03
N LEU A 101 -13.70 7.69 -2.28
CA LEU A 101 -13.49 9.09 -2.66
C LEU A 101 -12.02 9.39 -2.85
N ARG A 102 -11.70 10.26 -3.81
CA ARG A 102 -10.35 10.80 -3.96
C ARG A 102 -10.03 11.73 -2.79
N LEU A 103 -8.76 11.87 -2.42
CA LEU A 103 -8.34 12.73 -1.33
C LEU A 103 -8.87 14.17 -1.48
N ASP A 104 -8.89 14.72 -2.70
CA ASP A 104 -9.43 16.06 -3.00
C ASP A 104 -10.96 16.19 -2.88
N ASP A 105 -11.69 15.07 -2.84
CA ASP A 105 -13.15 15.02 -2.60
C ASP A 105 -13.52 14.77 -1.12
N ILE A 106 -12.52 14.55 -0.25
CA ILE A 106 -12.69 14.30 1.19
C ILE A 106 -12.64 15.63 1.94
N ASN A 107 -13.61 15.83 2.84
CA ASN A 107 -13.67 17.02 3.68
C ASN A 107 -13.30 16.69 5.13
N VAL A 108 -12.83 17.71 5.87
CA VAL A 108 -12.71 17.61 7.33
C VAL A 108 -14.10 17.30 7.91
N GLY A 109 -14.16 16.30 8.80
CA GLY A 109 -15.42 15.76 9.33
C GLY A 109 -15.95 14.51 8.61
N ASP A 110 -15.46 14.19 7.41
CA ASP A 110 -15.73 12.88 6.78
C ASP A 110 -15.02 11.77 7.57
N GLU A 111 -15.60 10.57 7.62
CA GLU A 111 -14.98 9.45 8.30
C GLU A 111 -14.33 8.49 7.30
N ILE A 112 -13.05 8.17 7.48
CA ILE A 112 -12.31 7.25 6.61
C ILE A 112 -12.06 5.90 7.30
N ALA A 113 -12.02 4.83 6.51
CA ALA A 113 -11.74 3.50 7.01
C ALA A 113 -10.27 3.36 7.42
N ILE A 114 -10.05 2.93 8.66
CA ILE A 114 -8.74 2.65 9.22
C ILE A 114 -8.68 1.25 9.83
N SER A 115 -7.48 0.68 9.88
CA SER A 115 -7.24 -0.71 10.26
C SER A 115 -7.39 -0.91 11.77
N GLY A 116 -8.27 -1.83 12.15
CA GLY A 116 -8.41 -2.37 13.51
C GLY A 116 -7.47 -3.55 13.75
N LEU A 117 -8.00 -4.63 14.32
CA LEU A 117 -7.21 -5.83 14.57
C LEU A 117 -6.95 -6.58 13.27
N ILE A 118 -5.68 -6.74 12.91
CA ILE A 118 -5.24 -7.50 11.74
C ILE A 118 -5.02 -8.96 12.17
N PRO A 119 -5.25 -9.97 11.30
CA PRO A 119 -5.04 -11.37 11.66
C PRO A 119 -3.57 -11.68 11.99
N ASP A 120 -3.34 -12.40 13.09
CA ASP A 120 -2.01 -12.87 13.47
C ASP A 120 -1.70 -14.19 12.77
N HIS A 121 -0.63 -14.17 11.98
CA HIS A 121 -0.02 -15.28 11.28
C HIS A 121 1.49 -15.28 11.51
N GLY A 122 1.96 -14.50 12.50
CA GLY A 122 3.36 -14.41 12.86
C GLY A 122 3.90 -15.76 13.30
N GLN A 123 5.20 -15.93 13.14
CA GLN A 123 5.90 -17.12 13.61
C GLN A 123 7.10 -16.67 14.44
N PRO A 124 7.45 -17.39 15.54
CA PRO A 124 8.67 -17.12 16.28
C PRO A 124 9.87 -17.07 15.32
N TYR A 125 10.67 -16.03 15.44
CA TYR A 125 11.87 -15.85 14.61
C TYR A 125 12.98 -16.76 15.12
N GLU A 126 13.58 -17.55 14.24
CA GLU A 126 14.73 -18.38 14.57
C GLU A 126 15.96 -17.51 14.81
N LEU A 127 16.48 -17.55 16.03
CA LEU A 127 17.56 -16.67 16.44
C LEU A 127 18.92 -17.29 16.10
N PRO A 128 19.87 -16.48 15.60
CA PRO A 128 21.21 -16.96 15.32
C PRO A 128 21.89 -17.38 16.62
N VAL A 129 22.43 -18.60 16.66
CA VAL A 129 23.22 -19.07 17.80
C VAL A 129 24.61 -18.44 17.71
N PRO A 130 24.98 -17.51 18.61
CA PRO A 130 26.28 -16.87 18.53
C PRO A 130 27.38 -17.88 18.87
N VAL A 131 28.42 -17.93 18.02
CA VAL A 131 29.59 -18.78 18.27
C VAL A 131 30.25 -18.35 19.58
N ARG A 132 30.30 -19.27 20.56
CA ARG A 132 30.95 -19.00 21.84
C ARG A 132 32.43 -18.70 21.62
N PRO A 133 32.95 -17.55 22.08
CA PRO A 133 34.37 -17.28 21.99
C PRO A 133 35.14 -18.30 22.84
N MET A 134 36.16 -18.94 22.28
CA MET A 134 36.97 -19.98 22.97
C MET A 134 37.54 -19.52 24.32
N TRP A 135 37.78 -18.21 24.47
CA TRP A 135 38.32 -17.61 25.70
C TRP A 135 37.26 -17.28 26.77
N SER A 136 35.96 -17.38 26.47
CA SER A 136 34.90 -17.03 27.42
C SER A 136 34.66 -18.15 28.43
N ARG A 137 35.04 -17.92 29.70
CA ARG A 137 34.84 -18.87 30.80
C ARG A 137 33.39 -18.95 31.30
N ASN A 138 32.59 -17.91 31.09
CA ASN A 138 31.20 -17.87 31.58
C ASN A 138 30.27 -18.67 30.67
N PRO A 139 29.34 -19.47 31.24
CA PRO A 139 28.29 -20.12 30.46
C PRO A 139 27.40 -19.05 29.83
N PHE A 140 27.14 -19.18 28.53
CA PHE A 140 26.21 -18.36 27.79
C PHE A 140 25.40 -19.30 26.91
N ARG A 141 24.08 -19.20 27.01
CA ARG A 141 23.14 -19.78 26.04
C ARG A 141 22.48 -18.64 25.29
N ALA A 142 22.06 -18.88 24.06
CA ALA A 142 21.11 -18.02 23.36
C ALA A 142 19.81 -18.80 23.19
N PRO A 143 18.64 -18.16 23.33
CA PRO A 143 17.40 -18.78 22.94
C PRO A 143 17.43 -19.13 21.45
N GLY A 144 16.86 -20.27 21.06
CA GLY A 144 16.83 -20.72 19.66
C GLY A 144 15.78 -20.00 18.82
N ALA A 145 14.77 -19.39 19.45
CA ALA A 145 13.74 -18.62 18.78
C ALA A 145 13.24 -17.47 19.67
N SER A 146 12.63 -16.47 19.05
CA SER A 146 12.01 -15.35 19.74
C SER A 146 10.83 -15.82 20.60
N ASN A 147 10.65 -15.19 21.76
CA ASN A 147 9.60 -15.49 22.71
C ASN A 147 9.24 -14.23 23.52
N PRO A 148 8.09 -14.19 24.21
CA PRO A 148 7.64 -12.99 24.92
C PRO A 148 8.66 -12.44 25.92
N ASP A 149 9.36 -13.30 26.67
CA ASP A 149 10.33 -12.88 27.68
C ASP A 149 11.54 -12.18 27.06
N LEU A 150 12.11 -12.79 26.01
CA LEU A 150 13.19 -12.16 25.25
C LEU A 150 12.74 -10.82 24.67
N MET A 151 11.57 -10.80 24.02
CA MET A 151 11.08 -9.59 23.37
C MET A 151 10.83 -8.47 24.38
N TRP A 152 10.30 -8.80 25.57
CA TRP A 152 10.15 -7.85 26.66
C TRP A 152 11.49 -7.26 27.11
N LEU A 153 12.52 -8.09 27.31
CA LEU A 153 13.86 -7.61 27.68
C LEU A 153 14.47 -6.73 26.58
N LEU A 154 14.28 -7.09 25.30
CA LEU A 154 14.72 -6.28 24.16
C LEU A 154 14.00 -4.93 24.12
N GLY A 155 12.71 -4.91 24.43
CA GLY A 155 11.94 -3.68 24.62
C GLY A 155 12.53 -2.79 25.71
N PHE A 156 12.78 -3.35 26.89
CA PHE A 156 13.41 -2.61 27.99
C PHE A 156 14.80 -2.08 27.59
N TYR A 157 15.57 -2.88 26.86
CA TYR A 157 16.87 -2.48 26.32
C TYR A 157 16.78 -1.32 25.32
N LEU A 158 15.68 -1.15 24.57
CA LEU A 158 15.52 -0.02 23.66
C LEU A 158 15.46 1.31 24.43
N GLY A 159 14.72 1.35 25.54
CA GLY A 159 14.61 2.51 26.41
C GLY A 159 15.86 2.74 27.26
N ASP A 160 16.10 1.85 28.22
CA ASP A 160 17.11 2.04 29.28
C ASP A 160 18.32 1.10 29.17
N GLY A 161 18.51 0.48 28.01
CA GLY A 161 19.68 -0.34 27.71
C GLY A 161 20.84 0.45 27.11
N LEU A 162 22.03 0.25 27.65
CA LEU A 162 23.30 0.72 27.08
C LEU A 162 24.22 -0.46 26.79
N LYS A 163 24.75 -0.52 25.57
CA LYS A 163 25.75 -1.52 25.18
C LYS A 163 27.12 -0.87 25.04
N GLU A 164 28.09 -1.36 25.80
CA GLU A 164 29.51 -1.07 25.61
C GLU A 164 30.20 -2.24 24.87
N ALA A 165 31.52 -2.16 24.65
CA ALA A 165 32.26 -3.18 23.91
C ALA A 165 32.20 -4.60 24.54
N ALA A 166 32.08 -4.70 25.87
CA ALA A 166 32.16 -5.97 26.59
C ALA A 166 31.09 -6.15 27.68
N ARG A 167 30.12 -5.24 27.75
CA ARG A 167 29.05 -5.29 28.73
C ARG A 167 27.76 -4.64 28.22
N VAL A 168 26.65 -5.12 28.76
CA VAL A 168 25.33 -4.51 28.63
C VAL A 168 24.94 -3.94 29.99
N ILE A 169 24.38 -2.75 30.00
CA ILE A 169 23.94 -2.04 31.20
C ILE A 169 22.45 -1.76 31.04
N PHE A 170 21.67 -2.07 32.07
CA PHE A 170 20.27 -1.67 32.18
C PHE A 170 20.17 -0.61 33.27
N CYS A 171 19.66 0.57 32.93
CA CYS A 171 19.43 1.66 33.88
C CYS A 171 18.12 1.40 34.62
N VAL A 172 18.17 0.56 35.64
CA VAL A 172 17.00 0.14 36.43
C VAL A 172 17.34 0.22 37.92
N PRO A 173 16.61 1.02 38.72
CA PRO A 173 16.75 1.03 40.18
C PRO A 173 16.35 -0.30 40.83
N GLU A 174 16.98 -0.66 41.95
CA GLU A 174 16.60 -1.87 42.71
C GLU A 174 15.14 -1.86 43.21
N SER A 175 14.54 -0.67 43.34
CA SER A 175 13.14 -0.50 43.72
C SER A 175 12.17 -0.64 42.55
N ASP A 176 12.67 -0.72 41.32
CA ASP A 176 11.84 -0.77 40.13
C ASP A 176 11.23 -2.17 39.95
N PRO A 177 9.91 -2.29 39.71
CA PRO A 177 9.25 -3.57 39.48
C PRO A 177 9.80 -4.36 38.28
N ALA A 178 10.47 -3.70 37.33
CA ALA A 178 11.09 -4.35 36.18
C ALA A 178 12.37 -5.10 36.54
N GLU A 179 13.06 -4.74 37.63
CA GLU A 179 14.37 -5.29 37.99
C GLU A 179 14.33 -6.83 38.17
N PRO A 180 13.41 -7.41 38.97
CA PRO A 180 13.39 -8.86 39.17
C PRO A 180 13.14 -9.63 37.88
N ARG A 181 12.32 -9.06 36.99
CA ARG A 181 12.02 -9.66 35.68
C ARG A 181 13.24 -9.65 34.77
N ILE A 182 14.06 -8.60 34.78
CA ILE A 182 15.31 -8.57 34.02
C ILE A 182 16.26 -9.68 34.48
N HIS A 183 16.39 -9.88 35.80
CA HIS A 183 17.19 -10.97 36.36
C HIS A 183 16.69 -12.35 35.92
N GLU A 184 15.38 -12.56 35.99
CA GLU A 184 14.74 -13.82 35.59
C GLU A 184 14.97 -14.12 34.10
N VAL A 185 14.74 -13.14 33.21
CA VAL A 185 14.92 -13.31 31.76
C VAL A 185 16.39 -13.54 31.41
N LEU A 186 17.34 -12.83 32.05
CA LEU A 186 18.77 -13.05 31.83
C LEU A 186 19.20 -14.46 32.27
N ALA A 187 18.66 -14.94 33.39
CA ALA A 187 18.91 -16.30 33.87
C ALA A 187 18.26 -17.35 32.95
N SER A 188 16.99 -17.21 32.61
CA SER A 188 16.21 -18.20 31.85
C SER A 188 16.59 -18.25 30.37
N GLN A 189 16.79 -17.10 29.72
CA GLN A 189 17.09 -17.04 28.28
C GLN A 189 18.59 -17.19 28.00
N PHE A 190 19.45 -16.60 28.84
CA PHE A 190 20.89 -16.51 28.57
C PHE A 190 21.78 -17.31 29.53
N GLY A 191 21.23 -17.83 30.63
CA GLY A 191 22.00 -18.53 31.65
C GLY A 191 22.91 -17.59 32.46
N ILE A 192 22.65 -16.28 32.40
CA ILE A 192 23.47 -15.26 33.04
C ILE A 192 22.87 -14.98 34.42
N GLN A 193 23.64 -15.30 35.46
CA GLN A 193 23.29 -14.91 36.83
C GLN A 193 23.80 -13.50 37.10
N THR A 194 22.90 -12.60 37.46
CA THR A 194 23.21 -11.22 37.80
C THR A 194 22.97 -10.95 39.28
N THR A 195 23.85 -10.16 39.88
CA THR A 195 23.67 -9.64 41.26
C THR A 195 23.65 -8.13 41.18
N SER A 196 22.66 -7.49 41.78
CA SER A 196 22.66 -6.04 41.89
C SER A 196 23.79 -5.60 42.81
N ARG A 197 24.72 -4.78 42.29
CA ARG A 197 25.83 -4.19 43.05
C ARG A 197 25.76 -2.66 43.06
N GLN A 198 24.79 -2.09 42.35
CA GLN A 198 24.66 -0.65 42.15
C GLN A 198 23.17 -0.28 42.21
N ARG A 199 22.84 0.68 43.08
CA ARG A 199 21.46 1.07 43.42
C ARG A 199 20.55 1.46 42.24
N VAL A 200 21.14 1.78 41.08
CA VAL A 200 20.46 2.37 39.91
C VAL A 200 20.81 1.72 38.56
N GLN A 201 21.73 0.74 38.52
CA GLN A 201 22.21 0.15 37.27
C GLN A 201 22.53 -1.33 37.45
N LEU A 202 21.98 -2.15 36.55
CA LEU A 202 22.35 -3.54 36.41
C LEU A 202 23.42 -3.71 35.33
N ARG A 203 24.63 -4.16 35.72
CA ARG A 203 25.76 -4.35 34.79
C ARG A 203 25.98 -5.82 34.48
N VAL A 204 25.88 -6.16 33.20
CA VAL A 204 26.06 -7.51 32.67
C VAL A 204 27.35 -7.60 31.85
N ASN A 205 28.41 -8.13 32.45
CA ASN A 205 29.70 -8.30 31.77
C ASN A 205 29.70 -9.56 30.89
N SER A 206 29.14 -9.45 29.68
CA SER A 206 29.06 -10.55 28.73
C SER A 206 29.29 -10.08 27.29
N VAL A 207 30.49 -10.38 26.75
CA VAL A 207 30.82 -10.16 25.33
C VAL A 207 29.89 -10.96 24.41
N ALA A 208 29.46 -12.15 24.85
CA ALA A 208 28.54 -12.99 24.08
C ALA A 208 27.15 -12.33 23.95
N LEU A 209 26.65 -11.72 25.03
CA LEU A 209 25.39 -10.98 24.98
C LEU A 209 25.50 -9.73 24.08
N CYS A 210 26.60 -8.98 24.16
CA CYS A 210 26.84 -7.85 23.27
C CYS A 210 26.82 -8.27 21.79
N ARG A 211 27.54 -9.34 21.45
CA ARG A 211 27.56 -9.89 20.09
C ARG A 211 26.20 -10.40 19.65
N PHE A 212 25.46 -11.04 20.55
CA PHE A 212 24.11 -11.50 20.27
C PHE A 212 23.21 -10.32 19.86
N LEU A 213 23.16 -9.26 20.67
CA LEU A 213 22.38 -8.05 20.38
C LEU A 213 22.75 -7.43 19.03
N ASP A 214 24.05 -7.34 18.71
CA ASP A 214 24.50 -6.86 17.41
C ASP A 214 24.04 -7.77 16.26
N THR A 215 24.11 -9.09 16.45
CA THR A 215 23.74 -10.07 15.41
C THR A 215 22.25 -10.03 15.10
N ILE A 216 21.39 -9.83 16.12
CA ILE A 216 19.94 -9.75 15.93
C ILE A 216 19.45 -8.36 15.55
N GLY A 217 20.36 -7.38 15.38
CA GLY A 217 20.04 -6.02 14.94
C GLY A 217 19.66 -5.03 16.05
N PHE A 218 19.78 -5.40 17.32
CA PHE A 218 19.57 -4.51 18.49
C PHE A 218 20.88 -3.79 18.92
N GLY A 219 21.81 -3.61 17.97
CA GLY A 219 23.01 -2.80 18.17
C GLY A 219 22.72 -1.29 18.18
N GLY A 220 23.79 -0.49 18.30
CA GLY A 220 23.71 0.97 18.21
C GLY A 220 23.54 1.71 19.54
N ASN A 221 23.41 3.04 19.44
CA ASN A 221 23.24 3.94 20.57
C ASN A 221 21.84 4.60 20.55
N ALA A 222 21.56 5.48 21.52
CA ALA A 222 20.25 6.14 21.65
C ALA A 222 19.75 6.83 20.37
N VAL A 223 20.64 7.28 19.48
CA VAL A 223 20.29 7.99 18.24
C VAL A 223 20.23 7.03 17.03
N THR A 224 20.85 5.86 17.09
CA THR A 224 21.00 4.96 15.93
C THR A 224 20.26 3.63 16.05
N LYS A 225 19.76 3.26 17.23
CA LYS A 225 18.95 2.03 17.41
C LYS A 225 17.71 2.07 16.50
N ARG A 226 17.39 0.94 15.88
CA ARG A 226 16.21 0.74 15.01
C ARG A 226 15.56 -0.60 15.33
N LEU A 227 14.31 -0.79 14.97
CA LEU A 227 13.72 -2.14 15.02
C LEU A 227 14.17 -2.95 13.80
N PRO A 228 14.74 -4.14 13.99
CA PRO A 228 15.04 -5.04 12.87
C PRO A 228 13.76 -5.50 12.17
N GLU A 229 13.81 -5.71 10.85
CA GLU A 229 12.65 -6.10 10.04
C GLU A 229 11.96 -7.37 10.55
N TRP A 230 12.73 -8.37 11.00
CA TRP A 230 12.19 -9.62 11.52
C TRP A 230 11.24 -9.42 12.72
N VAL A 231 11.34 -8.31 13.45
CA VAL A 231 10.44 -8.00 14.57
C VAL A 231 9.00 -7.77 14.09
N TYR A 232 8.80 -7.34 12.85
CA TYR A 232 7.45 -7.20 12.29
C TYR A 232 6.83 -8.56 11.94
N THR A 233 7.62 -9.64 11.86
CA THR A 233 7.15 -10.98 11.45
C THR A 233 6.79 -11.93 12.58
N ILE A 234 7.09 -11.57 13.83
CA ILE A 234 6.80 -12.39 15.00
C ILE A 234 5.31 -12.31 15.41
N PRO A 235 4.82 -13.22 16.27
CA PRO A 235 3.44 -13.22 16.73
C PRO A 235 3.10 -12.01 17.62
N PHE A 236 1.82 -11.69 17.77
CA PHE A 236 1.35 -10.47 18.44
C PHE A 236 1.71 -10.39 19.91
N ASP A 237 1.69 -11.51 20.63
CA ASP A 237 2.11 -11.55 22.03
C ASP A 237 3.57 -11.11 22.20
N GLN A 238 4.44 -11.52 21.27
CA GLN A 238 5.84 -11.13 21.24
C GLN A 238 6.04 -9.66 20.84
N LYS A 239 5.31 -9.17 19.82
CA LYS A 239 5.31 -7.74 19.45
C LYS A 239 4.88 -6.86 20.63
N ARG A 240 3.79 -7.25 21.30
CA ARG A 240 3.26 -6.56 22.48
C ARG A 240 4.22 -6.64 23.65
N ALA A 241 4.88 -7.77 23.87
CA ALA A 241 5.88 -7.91 24.91
C ALA A 241 7.06 -6.94 24.70
N LEU A 242 7.54 -6.75 23.46
CA LEU A 242 8.56 -5.73 23.15
C LEU A 242 8.07 -4.32 23.48
N ILE A 243 6.85 -3.97 23.09
CA ILE A 243 6.30 -2.63 23.36
C ILE A 243 6.13 -2.44 24.88
N ASP A 244 5.62 -3.45 25.59
CA ASP A 244 5.47 -3.46 27.04
C ASP A 244 6.82 -3.29 27.76
N GLY A 245 7.86 -3.96 27.29
CA GLY A 245 9.22 -3.79 27.80
C GLY A 245 9.74 -2.37 27.62
N TYR A 246 9.50 -1.76 26.46
CA TYR A 246 9.91 -0.37 26.23
C TYR A 246 9.09 0.61 27.10
N ILE A 247 7.79 0.37 27.28
CA ILE A 247 6.96 1.13 28.22
C ILE A 247 7.45 0.95 29.66
N ALA A 248 7.90 -0.24 30.06
CA ALA A 248 8.42 -0.48 31.40
C ALA A 248 9.74 0.29 31.66
N ALA A 249 10.53 0.56 30.63
CA ALA A 249 11.75 1.37 30.74
C ALA A 249 11.43 2.88 30.73
N ASP A 250 10.83 3.36 29.64
CA ASP A 250 10.73 4.80 29.36
C ASP A 250 9.28 5.31 29.26
N GLY A 251 8.33 4.48 29.67
CA GLY A 251 6.91 4.82 29.71
C GLY A 251 6.60 5.84 30.80
N HIS A 252 6.02 6.97 30.39
CA HIS A 252 5.60 8.01 31.32
C HIS A 252 4.14 8.41 31.09
N ILE A 253 3.39 8.51 32.18
CA ILE A 253 2.04 9.12 32.21
C ILE A 253 2.20 10.51 32.80
N ARG A 254 1.98 11.55 31.97
CA ARG A 254 2.03 12.93 32.46
C ARG A 254 0.89 13.20 33.44
N ALA A 255 1.15 14.03 34.46
CA ALA A 255 0.11 14.51 35.36
C ALA A 255 -1.06 15.12 34.57
N ASN A 256 -2.28 14.68 34.87
CA ASN A 256 -3.54 15.04 34.19
C ASN A 256 -3.75 14.47 32.77
N HIS A 257 -2.86 13.59 32.28
CA HIS A 257 -3.08 12.85 31.04
C HIS A 257 -3.38 11.38 31.35
N LYS A 258 -4.26 10.76 30.56
CA LYS A 258 -4.57 9.33 30.66
C LYS A 258 -3.66 8.45 29.81
N ASN A 259 -3.06 9.03 28.76
CA ASN A 259 -2.28 8.30 27.78
C ASN A 259 -0.86 8.04 28.29
N VAL A 260 -0.39 6.81 28.10
CA VAL A 260 1.02 6.45 28.26
C VAL A 260 1.80 7.04 27.08
N SER A 261 3.01 7.55 27.35
CA SER A 261 3.92 8.04 26.33
C SER A 261 5.30 7.40 26.44
N LEU A 262 5.91 7.09 25.30
CA LEU A 262 7.33 6.75 25.17
C LEU A 262 8.10 8.00 24.74
N THR A 263 9.30 8.19 25.28
CA THR A 263 10.17 9.30 24.93
C THR A 263 11.40 8.78 24.18
N SER A 264 11.89 9.56 23.21
CA SER A 264 13.15 9.23 22.56
C SER A 264 13.78 10.45 21.93
N VAL A 265 15.10 10.47 21.83
CA VAL A 265 15.84 11.41 20.97
C VAL A 265 15.88 10.94 19.51
N ASN A 266 15.48 9.69 19.27
CA ASN A 266 15.46 9.06 17.96
C ASN A 266 14.01 8.94 17.46
N ARG A 267 13.65 9.82 16.52
CA ARG A 267 12.32 9.83 15.91
C ARG A 267 12.05 8.54 15.12
N ASP A 268 13.02 8.05 14.37
CA ASP A 268 12.85 6.90 13.48
C ASP A 268 12.54 5.63 14.27
N LEU A 269 13.15 5.46 15.45
CA LEU A 269 12.80 4.38 16.37
C LEU A 269 11.33 4.48 16.84
N LEU A 270 10.83 5.68 17.12
CA LEU A 270 9.42 5.85 17.50
C LEU A 270 8.47 5.61 16.32
N GLU A 271 8.87 5.95 15.09
CA GLU A 271 8.10 5.60 13.88
C GLU A 271 8.08 4.07 13.67
N ASP A 272 9.20 3.38 13.90
CA ASP A 272 9.28 1.91 13.86
C ASP A 272 8.35 1.27 14.90
N VAL A 273 8.37 1.76 16.15
CA VAL A 273 7.51 1.29 17.25
C VAL A 273 6.05 1.62 16.98
N LYS A 274 5.75 2.79 16.41
CA LYS A 274 4.40 3.16 15.96
C LYS A 274 3.89 2.15 14.94
N ALA A 275 4.67 1.85 13.90
CA ALA A 275 4.31 0.84 12.90
C ALA A 275 4.11 -0.55 13.53
N LEU A 276 4.97 -0.95 14.47
CA LEU A 276 4.84 -2.23 15.18
C LEU A 276 3.55 -2.29 15.99
N ALA A 277 3.25 -1.23 16.75
CA ALA A 277 2.04 -1.10 17.54
C ALA A 277 0.78 -1.20 16.67
N LEU A 278 0.79 -0.52 15.52
CA LEU A 278 -0.28 -0.61 14.53
C LEU A 278 -0.48 -2.04 14.03
N SER A 279 0.61 -2.74 13.71
CA SER A 279 0.55 -4.10 13.18
C SER A 279 -0.09 -5.12 14.13
N CYS A 280 -0.11 -4.85 15.44
CA CYS A 280 -0.71 -5.71 16.46
C CYS A 280 -2.02 -5.16 17.08
N GLY A 281 -2.63 -4.17 16.41
CA GLY A 281 -3.95 -3.62 16.77
C GLY A 281 -3.96 -2.66 17.96
N LEU A 282 -2.81 -2.04 18.31
CA LEU A 282 -2.76 -0.97 19.30
C LEU A 282 -3.11 0.38 18.65
N ASN A 283 -3.44 1.39 19.48
CA ASN A 283 -3.71 2.77 19.02
C ASN A 283 -2.58 3.75 19.37
N PRO A 284 -1.42 3.71 18.68
CA PRO A 284 -0.40 4.73 18.78
C PRO A 284 -0.87 6.02 18.08
N LEU A 285 -0.73 7.13 18.78
CA LEU A 285 -1.16 8.45 18.33
C LEU A 285 -0.03 9.18 17.59
N LYS A 286 -0.09 10.51 17.55
CA LYS A 286 0.96 11.33 16.92
C LYS A 286 2.28 11.27 17.69
N ILE A 287 3.38 11.37 16.94
CA ILE A 287 4.70 11.62 17.52
C ILE A 287 4.88 13.12 17.66
N SER A 288 4.91 13.61 18.89
CA SER A 288 5.10 15.05 19.17
C SER A 288 6.57 15.37 19.34
N LYS A 289 7.01 16.52 18.83
CA LYS A 289 8.38 17.03 19.00
C LYS A 289 8.39 18.13 20.06
N TRP A 290 9.35 18.06 20.98
CA TRP A 290 9.71 19.14 21.89
C TRP A 290 11.15 19.53 21.62
N SER A 291 11.43 20.84 21.59
CA SER A 291 12.78 21.35 21.42
C SER A 291 13.07 22.47 22.39
N ARG A 292 14.29 22.50 22.92
CA ARG A 292 14.77 23.55 23.82
C ARG A 292 16.19 23.93 23.43
N ARG A 293 16.43 25.23 23.30
CA ARG A 293 17.77 25.79 23.19
C ARG A 293 18.20 26.26 24.56
N GLU A 294 19.41 25.87 24.95
CA GLU A 294 19.99 26.27 26.23
C GLU A 294 21.45 26.64 26.00
N LEU A 295 21.84 27.81 26.51
CA LEU A 295 23.24 28.21 26.60
C LEU A 295 23.94 27.24 27.56
N LYS A 296 25.04 26.63 27.12
CA LYS A 296 25.87 25.83 28.02
C LYS A 296 26.35 26.70 29.19
N PRO A 297 26.64 26.12 30.37
CA PRO A 297 27.03 26.88 31.57
C PRO A 297 28.21 27.84 31.38
N LEU A 298 29.07 27.60 30.38
CA LEU A 298 30.21 28.46 30.04
C LEU A 298 29.87 29.62 29.09
N GLY A 299 28.62 29.72 28.61
CA GLY A 299 28.13 30.81 27.76
C GLY A 299 28.66 30.84 26.32
N ILE A 300 29.53 29.90 25.95
CA ILE A 300 30.25 29.90 24.66
C ILE A 300 29.43 29.23 23.54
N GLU A 301 28.58 28.27 23.88
CA GLU A 301 27.91 27.41 22.91
C GLU A 301 26.45 27.19 23.31
N GLU A 302 25.53 27.43 22.37
CA GLU A 302 24.14 27.02 22.52
C GLU A 302 23.98 25.56 22.13
N LYS A 303 23.25 24.79 22.95
CA LYS A 303 22.88 23.42 22.64
C LYS A 303 21.39 23.32 22.39
N LEU A 304 21.02 22.74 21.25
CA LEU A 304 19.64 22.35 20.93
C LEU A 304 19.39 20.94 21.45
N TYR A 305 18.37 20.79 22.28
CA TYR A 305 17.84 19.51 22.74
C TYR A 305 16.53 19.23 22.01
N GLU A 306 16.43 18.07 21.37
CA GLU A 306 15.22 17.62 20.70
C GLU A 306 14.77 16.28 21.27
N HIS A 307 13.50 16.20 21.67
CA HIS A 307 12.88 15.01 22.21
C HIS A 307 11.56 14.75 21.49
N TYR A 308 11.30 13.48 21.23
CA TYR A 308 10.09 13.00 20.57
C TYR A 308 9.27 12.16 21.55
N PHE A 309 7.95 12.26 21.45
CA PHE A 309 7.00 11.58 22.32
C PHE A 309 5.99 10.80 21.49
N LEU A 310 5.92 9.49 21.65
CA LEU A 310 4.88 8.65 21.06
C LEU A 310 3.83 8.34 22.13
N TYR A 311 2.59 8.75 21.91
CA TYR A 311 1.48 8.50 22.84
C TYR A 311 0.67 7.27 22.42
N PHE A 312 0.09 6.57 23.38
CA PHE A 312 -0.86 5.47 23.15
C PHE A 312 -2.24 5.83 23.68
N GLY A 313 -3.27 5.67 22.84
CA GLY A 313 -4.66 5.80 23.22
C GLY A 313 -5.18 4.54 23.93
N GLU A 314 -6.28 4.69 24.67
CA GLU A 314 -6.93 3.60 25.43
C GLU A 314 -7.77 2.66 24.54
N SER A 315 -8.17 3.11 23.35
CA SER A 315 -9.06 2.36 22.46
C SER A 315 -8.37 1.10 21.92
N ARG A 316 -9.02 -0.05 22.08
CA ARG A 316 -8.64 -1.31 21.44
C ARG A 316 -9.73 -1.69 20.43
N PRO A 317 -9.53 -1.44 19.13
CA PRO A 317 -10.52 -1.82 18.14
C PRO A 317 -10.62 -3.35 18.07
N GLU A 318 -11.81 -3.88 18.37
CA GLU A 318 -12.11 -5.32 18.24
C GLU A 318 -12.54 -5.69 16.82
N ALA A 319 -13.07 -4.72 16.06
CA ALA A 319 -13.47 -4.91 14.68
C ALA A 319 -12.26 -4.89 13.73
N PRO A 320 -12.34 -5.59 12.57
CA PRO A 320 -11.32 -5.53 11.52
C PRO A 320 -11.05 -4.11 11.03
N VAL A 321 -12.10 -3.32 10.83
CA VAL A 321 -12.05 -1.94 10.32
C VAL A 321 -12.97 -1.04 11.12
N TYR A 322 -12.57 0.22 11.28
CA TYR A 322 -13.38 1.28 11.88
C TYR A 322 -13.26 2.55 11.05
N PHE A 323 -14.23 3.43 11.22
CA PHE A 323 -14.28 4.71 10.54
C PHE A 323 -13.88 5.81 11.51
N SER A 324 -12.90 6.62 11.11
CA SER A 324 -12.30 7.67 11.93
C SER A 324 -12.41 9.00 11.21
N GLU A 325 -12.86 10.01 11.95
CA GLU A 325 -13.08 11.35 11.42
C GLU A 325 -11.76 12.00 10.98
N VAL A 326 -11.77 12.57 9.77
CA VAL A 326 -10.66 13.36 9.24
C VAL A 326 -10.64 14.70 9.97
N MET A 327 -9.59 14.95 10.74
CA MET A 327 -9.41 16.23 11.44
C MET A 327 -8.74 17.29 10.57
N LYS A 328 -7.87 16.87 9.66
CA LYS A 328 -7.00 17.79 8.94
C LYS A 328 -6.55 17.21 7.61
N ILE A 329 -6.58 18.04 6.57
CA ILE A 329 -5.94 17.79 5.28
C ILE A 329 -5.06 18.99 4.97
N GLU A 330 -3.78 18.76 4.70
CA GLU A 330 -2.80 19.80 4.44
C GLU A 330 -2.02 19.50 3.17
N GLU A 331 -1.60 20.55 2.48
CA GLU A 331 -0.64 20.43 1.38
C GLU A 331 0.70 19.91 1.94
N GLY A 332 1.20 18.83 1.34
CA GLY A 332 2.45 18.17 1.68
C GLY A 332 3.62 18.62 0.80
N GLU A 333 4.72 17.89 0.89
CA GLU A 333 5.90 18.14 0.07
C GLU A 333 5.79 17.45 -1.30
N VAL A 334 6.56 17.93 -2.26
CA VAL A 334 6.74 17.27 -3.56
C VAL A 334 7.75 16.14 -3.40
N VAL A 335 7.27 14.90 -3.33
CA VAL A 335 8.08 13.71 -3.04
C VAL A 335 7.82 12.59 -4.04
N PRO A 336 8.77 11.66 -4.27
CA PRO A 336 8.52 10.45 -5.04
C PRO A 336 7.27 9.72 -4.55
N THR A 337 6.45 9.26 -5.48
CA THR A 337 5.21 8.57 -5.15
C THR A 337 5.15 7.18 -5.75
N PHE A 338 4.44 6.29 -5.08
CA PHE A 338 4.39 4.87 -5.41
C PHE A 338 2.94 4.39 -5.42
N ASP A 339 2.70 3.37 -6.21
CA ASP A 339 1.41 2.68 -6.23
C ASP A 339 1.65 1.18 -6.34
N ILE A 340 0.72 0.40 -5.80
CA ILE A 340 0.76 -1.07 -5.87
C ILE A 340 -0.58 -1.58 -6.40
N GLU A 341 -0.52 -2.56 -7.27
CA GLU A 341 -1.69 -3.24 -7.79
C GLU A 341 -1.88 -4.54 -7.01
N VAL A 342 -3.08 -4.73 -6.48
CA VAL A 342 -3.44 -5.86 -5.62
C VAL A 342 -4.57 -6.63 -6.29
N GLU A 343 -4.46 -7.95 -6.30
CA GLU A 343 -5.50 -8.86 -6.78
C GLU A 343 -6.83 -8.68 -6.01
N GLY A 344 -7.93 -9.11 -6.62
CA GLY A 344 -9.24 -9.16 -5.95
C GLY A 344 -9.81 -7.79 -5.61
N SER A 345 -9.94 -7.50 -4.32
CA SER A 345 -10.64 -6.30 -3.80
C SER A 345 -9.90 -4.97 -4.05
N ALA A 346 -8.72 -5.01 -4.67
CA ALA A 346 -8.04 -3.83 -5.19
C ALA A 346 -7.73 -2.75 -4.13
N ASN A 347 -7.56 -3.14 -2.87
CA ASN A 347 -7.25 -2.22 -1.77
C ASN A 347 -6.26 -2.84 -0.79
N PHE A 348 -5.61 -2.02 0.02
CA PHE A 348 -4.61 -2.44 0.99
C PHE A 348 -4.51 -1.45 2.16
N ILE A 349 -3.77 -1.84 3.19
CA ILE A 349 -3.54 -1.00 4.38
C ILE A 349 -2.23 -0.23 4.22
N ALA A 350 -2.32 1.10 4.26
CA ALA A 350 -1.21 2.05 4.19
C ALA A 350 -1.20 2.96 5.43
N ASN A 351 -0.15 2.91 6.25
CA ASN A 351 -0.08 3.58 7.56
C ASN A 351 -1.30 3.30 8.46
N GLY A 352 -1.93 2.14 8.28
CA GLY A 352 -3.15 1.76 8.97
C GLY A 352 -4.41 2.47 8.48
N VAL A 353 -4.40 3.08 7.29
CA VAL A 353 -5.56 3.59 6.56
C VAL A 353 -5.86 2.64 5.40
N VAL A 354 -7.14 2.39 5.10
CA VAL A 354 -7.53 1.56 3.95
C VAL A 354 -7.50 2.43 2.69
N ALA A 355 -6.55 2.12 1.81
CA ALA A 355 -6.32 2.79 0.54
C ALA A 355 -6.68 1.85 -0.61
N HIS A 356 -7.26 2.38 -1.69
CA HIS A 356 -7.52 1.59 -2.90
C HIS A 356 -6.34 1.74 -3.86
N ASN A 357 -6.16 0.77 -4.76
CA ASN A 357 -5.36 1.00 -5.95
C ASN A 357 -5.99 2.17 -6.73
N SER A 358 -5.26 2.79 -7.63
CA SER A 358 -5.80 3.93 -8.38
C SER A 358 -7.11 3.58 -9.12
N LYS A 359 -8.22 4.25 -8.73
CA LYS A 359 -9.63 3.97 -9.12
C LYS A 359 -9.91 4.01 -10.63
N VAL A 360 -9.02 4.64 -11.40
CA VAL A 360 -9.10 4.73 -12.85
C VAL A 360 -7.93 3.98 -13.45
N THR A 361 -8.21 2.81 -14.01
CA THR A 361 -7.24 2.11 -14.85
C THR A 361 -7.14 2.86 -16.18
N MET A 362 -6.03 3.56 -16.38
CA MET A 362 -5.75 4.29 -17.61
C MET A 362 -4.80 3.49 -18.50
N LYS A 363 -5.22 3.15 -19.72
CA LYS A 363 -4.38 2.41 -20.68
C LYS A 363 -4.25 3.21 -21.98
N TYR A 364 -3.09 3.83 -22.23
CA TYR A 364 -2.82 4.57 -23.47
C TYR A 364 -1.58 4.05 -24.20
N PRO A 365 -1.64 2.86 -24.82
CA PRO A 365 -0.60 2.40 -25.74
C PRO A 365 -0.35 3.43 -26.84
N SER A 366 0.91 3.77 -27.07
CA SER A 366 1.34 4.73 -28.08
C SER A 366 2.20 4.04 -29.13
N ILE A 367 1.88 4.19 -30.41
CA ILE A 367 2.66 3.68 -31.54
C ILE A 367 3.29 4.85 -32.29
N TYR A 368 4.61 4.82 -32.44
CA TYR A 368 5.35 5.77 -33.26
C TYR A 368 5.76 5.08 -34.57
N LEU A 369 5.24 5.58 -35.69
CA LEU A 369 5.46 5.06 -37.04
C LEU A 369 6.59 5.88 -37.69
N MET A 370 7.83 5.51 -37.33
CA MET A 370 9.06 6.25 -37.65
C MET A 370 9.68 5.86 -38.99
N GLY A 371 9.40 4.65 -39.49
CA GLY A 371 9.89 4.18 -40.80
C GLY A 371 8.86 4.34 -41.92
N GLU A 372 9.35 4.55 -43.14
CA GLU A 372 8.49 4.57 -44.33
C GLU A 372 7.77 3.22 -44.48
N GLY A 373 6.46 3.26 -44.77
CA GLY A 373 5.65 2.06 -44.90
C GLY A 373 5.26 1.38 -43.57
N ALA A 374 5.64 1.95 -42.42
CA ALA A 374 5.37 1.34 -41.11
C ALA A 374 3.87 1.16 -40.85
N HIS A 375 3.54 0.05 -40.18
CA HIS A 375 2.17 -0.31 -39.84
C HIS A 375 1.98 -0.50 -38.34
N GLY A 376 0.94 0.14 -37.79
CA GLY A 376 0.57 0.08 -36.39
C GLY A 376 -0.84 -0.45 -36.19
N GLU A 377 -1.00 -1.38 -35.26
CA GLU A 377 -2.32 -1.88 -34.90
C GLU A 377 -2.52 -1.83 -33.38
N VAL A 378 -3.64 -1.24 -32.95
CA VAL A 378 -4.04 -1.21 -31.54
C VAL A 378 -5.37 -1.93 -31.40
N LEU A 379 -5.36 -3.04 -30.67
CA LEU A 379 -6.55 -3.72 -30.19
C LEU A 379 -6.72 -3.37 -28.72
N SER A 380 -7.81 -2.69 -28.38
CA SER A 380 -8.12 -2.27 -27.01
C SER A 380 -9.42 -2.93 -26.56
N ALA A 381 -9.41 -3.47 -25.34
CA ALA A 381 -10.58 -4.05 -24.68
C ALA A 381 -10.72 -3.46 -23.26
N ALA A 382 -11.94 -3.08 -22.88
CA ALA A 382 -12.25 -2.58 -21.55
C ALA A 382 -13.58 -3.15 -21.03
N PHE A 383 -13.63 -3.48 -19.75
CA PHE A 383 -14.86 -3.90 -19.06
C PHE A 383 -14.97 -3.11 -17.75
N ALA A 384 -16.07 -2.38 -17.57
CA ALA A 384 -16.35 -1.63 -16.33
C ALA A 384 -17.61 -2.19 -15.67
N GLY A 385 -17.44 -2.73 -14.46
CA GLY A 385 -18.53 -3.13 -13.58
C GLY A 385 -18.99 -2.01 -12.63
N THR A 386 -19.79 -2.38 -11.63
CA THR A 386 -20.39 -1.44 -10.68
C THR A 386 -19.36 -0.56 -9.98
N GLY A 387 -19.52 0.76 -10.10
CA GLY A 387 -18.63 1.75 -9.49
C GLY A 387 -17.24 1.87 -10.13
N GLN A 388 -16.97 1.14 -11.22
CA GLN A 388 -15.69 1.18 -11.92
C GLN A 388 -15.71 2.21 -13.06
N HIS A 389 -14.58 2.88 -13.25
CA HIS A 389 -14.32 3.71 -14.43
C HIS A 389 -13.05 3.25 -15.12
N GLN A 390 -13.21 2.70 -16.33
CA GLN A 390 -12.10 2.29 -17.18
C GLN A 390 -11.87 3.35 -18.26
N ASP A 391 -10.72 4.03 -18.25
CA ASP A 391 -10.37 5.05 -19.27
C ASP A 391 -9.26 4.48 -20.16
N ALA A 392 -9.68 3.78 -21.21
CA ALA A 392 -8.78 3.23 -22.22
C ALA A 392 -8.49 4.28 -23.30
N GLY A 393 -7.49 4.02 -24.12
CA GLY A 393 -7.24 4.84 -25.29
C GLY A 393 -6.03 4.36 -26.07
N SER A 394 -5.58 5.18 -26.99
CA SER A 394 -4.41 4.87 -27.80
C SER A 394 -3.86 6.10 -28.48
N LYS A 395 -2.55 6.11 -28.74
CA LYS A 395 -1.91 7.13 -29.57
C LYS A 395 -1.27 6.47 -30.79
N CYS A 396 -1.51 7.00 -31.98
CA CYS A 396 -0.73 6.64 -33.17
C CYS A 396 -0.11 7.92 -33.75
N ILE A 397 1.21 7.95 -33.83
CA ILE A 397 1.98 9.10 -34.27
C ILE A 397 2.71 8.72 -35.57
N HIS A 398 2.26 9.31 -36.67
CA HIS A 398 2.79 9.12 -38.02
C HIS A 398 3.90 10.12 -38.27
N VAL A 399 5.14 9.61 -38.35
CA VAL A 399 6.34 10.43 -38.55
C VAL A 399 6.88 10.28 -39.97
N ALA A 400 6.78 9.09 -40.56
CA ALA A 400 7.26 8.79 -41.90
C ALA A 400 6.13 8.70 -42.96
N PRO A 401 6.47 8.85 -44.26
CA PRO A 401 5.55 8.64 -45.37
C PRO A 401 5.01 7.20 -45.49
N ASN A 402 3.90 7.04 -46.20
CA ASN A 402 3.30 5.76 -46.56
C ASN A 402 2.90 4.89 -45.34
N THR A 403 2.69 5.51 -44.17
CA THR A 403 2.40 4.79 -42.93
C THR A 403 0.91 4.50 -42.75
N THR A 404 0.60 3.40 -42.08
CA THR A 404 -0.79 2.98 -41.86
C THR A 404 -1.06 2.62 -40.41
N SER A 405 -2.24 2.99 -39.88
CA SER A 405 -2.66 2.61 -38.53
C SER A 405 -4.10 2.10 -38.49
N ASN A 406 -4.34 1.05 -37.70
CA ASN A 406 -5.68 0.54 -37.42
C ASN A 406 -5.90 0.45 -35.91
N VAL A 407 -6.92 1.11 -35.40
CA VAL A 407 -7.29 1.07 -33.99
C VAL A 407 -8.69 0.50 -33.86
N VAL A 408 -8.82 -0.57 -33.08
CA VAL A 408 -10.11 -1.16 -32.72
C VAL A 408 -10.21 -1.17 -31.21
N SER A 409 -11.15 -0.40 -30.67
CA SER A 409 -11.45 -0.36 -29.24
C SER A 409 -12.83 -0.93 -28.98
N ARG A 410 -12.91 -1.93 -28.09
CA ARG A 410 -14.16 -2.52 -27.63
C ARG A 410 -14.35 -2.33 -26.14
N SER A 411 -15.52 -1.87 -25.72
CA SER A 411 -15.80 -1.68 -24.31
C SER A 411 -17.15 -2.22 -23.88
N ILE A 412 -17.23 -2.71 -22.64
CA ILE A 412 -18.48 -3.14 -22.00
C ILE A 412 -18.66 -2.38 -20.69
N SER A 413 -19.87 -1.86 -20.46
CA SER A 413 -20.24 -1.22 -19.19
C SER A 413 -21.44 -1.91 -18.56
N LYS A 414 -21.34 -2.15 -17.24
CA LYS A 414 -22.34 -2.85 -16.43
C LYS A 414 -22.49 -2.23 -15.03
N GLY A 415 -23.70 -2.20 -14.50
CA GLY A 415 -24.02 -1.84 -13.12
C GLY A 415 -23.67 -0.40 -12.75
N ARG A 416 -23.98 0.59 -13.62
CA ARG A 416 -23.48 1.98 -13.51
C ARG A 416 -21.98 2.13 -13.78
N GLY A 417 -21.33 1.10 -14.31
CA GLY A 417 -19.95 1.14 -14.76
C GLY A 417 -19.77 2.16 -15.88
N ARG A 418 -18.58 2.76 -15.95
CA ARG A 418 -18.24 3.73 -16.98
C ARG A 418 -17.02 3.29 -17.77
N THR A 419 -17.14 3.23 -19.09
CA THR A 419 -15.97 3.12 -19.98
C THR A 419 -15.70 4.43 -20.70
N SER A 420 -14.45 4.73 -20.96
CA SER A 420 -14.04 5.85 -21.80
C SER A 420 -12.97 5.39 -22.77
N TYR A 421 -13.01 5.89 -24.01
CA TYR A 421 -11.94 5.72 -24.98
C TYR A 421 -11.38 7.07 -25.40
N ARG A 422 -10.05 7.25 -25.32
CA ARG A 422 -9.33 8.43 -25.81
C ARG A 422 -8.40 8.07 -26.96
N GLY A 423 -8.77 8.49 -28.16
CA GLY A 423 -7.93 8.29 -29.35
C GLY A 423 -7.11 9.53 -29.65
N HIS A 424 -5.80 9.39 -29.87
CA HIS A 424 -4.97 10.45 -30.43
C HIS A 424 -4.28 9.97 -31.71
N ILE A 425 -4.62 10.56 -32.84
CA ILE A 425 -3.91 10.35 -34.11
C ILE A 425 -3.15 11.63 -34.44
N LYS A 426 -1.82 11.55 -34.52
CA LYS A 426 -0.96 12.67 -34.91
C LYS A 426 -0.25 12.35 -36.21
N VAL A 427 -0.26 13.28 -37.17
CA VAL A 427 0.46 13.18 -38.44
C VAL A 427 1.40 14.37 -38.57
N LEU A 428 2.71 14.10 -38.66
CA LEU A 428 3.72 15.15 -38.78
C LEU A 428 3.82 15.73 -40.20
N PRO A 429 4.37 16.94 -40.38
CA PRO A 429 4.40 17.63 -41.67
C PRO A 429 5.06 16.86 -42.82
N LYS A 430 5.98 15.94 -42.51
CA LYS A 430 6.71 15.14 -43.51
C LYS A 430 6.06 13.78 -43.84
N ALA A 431 4.98 13.41 -43.14
CA ALA A 431 4.30 12.14 -43.34
C ALA A 431 3.21 12.29 -44.44
N THR A 432 3.54 11.89 -45.66
CA THR A 432 2.62 11.87 -46.82
C THR A 432 2.00 10.49 -47.03
N ASN A 433 0.86 10.41 -47.70
CA ASN A 433 0.11 9.20 -48.02
C ASN A 433 -0.19 8.32 -46.78
N VAL A 434 -0.66 8.95 -45.71
CA VAL A 434 -0.99 8.26 -44.45
C VAL A 434 -2.41 7.72 -44.49
N LYS A 435 -2.62 6.50 -43.96
CA LYS A 435 -3.98 5.93 -43.78
C LYS A 435 -4.21 5.54 -42.32
N ALA A 436 -5.23 6.09 -41.68
CA ALA A 436 -5.54 5.81 -40.29
C ALA A 436 -7.04 5.49 -40.11
N ASN A 437 -7.34 4.37 -39.46
CA ASN A 437 -8.70 3.96 -39.12
C ASN A 437 -8.84 3.79 -37.60
N VAL A 438 -9.93 4.31 -37.03
CA VAL A 438 -10.28 4.17 -35.61
C VAL A 438 -11.73 3.73 -35.49
N ARG A 439 -11.96 2.51 -34.99
CA ARG A 439 -13.27 1.94 -34.68
C ARG A 439 -13.44 1.77 -33.18
N CYS A 440 -14.51 2.33 -32.64
CA CYS A 440 -14.90 2.22 -31.24
C CYS A 440 -16.27 1.54 -31.12
N ASP A 441 -16.31 0.31 -30.60
CA ASP A 441 -17.55 -0.41 -30.33
C ASP A 441 -17.79 -0.42 -28.81
N ALA A 442 -18.96 0.01 -28.34
CA ALA A 442 -19.32 -0.04 -26.93
C ALA A 442 -20.63 -0.82 -26.73
N LEU A 443 -20.65 -1.73 -25.76
CA LEU A 443 -21.82 -2.50 -25.36
C LEU A 443 -22.25 -2.10 -23.94
N LEU A 444 -23.48 -1.61 -23.79
CA LEU A 444 -24.08 -1.31 -22.49
C LEU A 444 -25.00 -2.45 -22.07
N LEU A 445 -24.77 -3.00 -20.87
CA LEU A 445 -25.56 -4.12 -20.33
C LEU A 445 -26.78 -3.66 -19.50
N ASP A 446 -26.86 -2.38 -19.16
CA ASP A 446 -27.96 -1.77 -18.40
C ASP A 446 -28.15 -0.30 -18.79
N GLU A 447 -29.25 0.31 -18.35
CA GLU A 447 -29.58 1.70 -18.69
C GLU A 447 -28.73 2.75 -17.96
N GLU A 448 -28.21 2.42 -16.78
CA GLU A 448 -27.47 3.37 -15.94
C GLU A 448 -25.97 3.46 -16.31
N SER A 449 -25.47 2.44 -17.02
CA SER A 449 -24.11 2.35 -17.55
C SER A 449 -23.84 3.34 -18.68
N ARG A 450 -22.58 3.76 -18.79
CA ARG A 450 -22.18 4.82 -19.73
C ARG A 450 -20.86 4.50 -20.44
N SER A 451 -20.80 4.83 -21.73
CA SER A 451 -19.55 4.83 -22.50
C SER A 451 -19.33 6.19 -23.17
N ASP A 452 -18.11 6.73 -23.06
CA ASP A 452 -17.71 7.99 -23.69
C ASP A 452 -16.54 7.78 -24.66
N THR A 453 -16.58 8.40 -25.83
CA THR A 453 -15.48 8.35 -26.81
C THR A 453 -14.98 9.78 -27.09
N TYR A 454 -13.68 10.00 -26.91
CA TYR A 454 -13.00 11.28 -27.09
C TYR A 454 -11.93 11.14 -28.18
N PRO A 455 -12.29 11.32 -29.47
CA PRO A 455 -11.32 11.32 -30.55
C PRO A 455 -10.57 12.65 -30.60
N TYR A 456 -9.26 12.61 -30.78
CA TYR A 456 -8.41 13.78 -31.00
C TYR A 456 -7.48 13.53 -32.19
N MET A 457 -7.48 14.48 -33.13
CA MET A 457 -6.70 14.41 -34.35
C MET A 457 -5.84 15.65 -34.50
N ASP A 458 -4.55 15.43 -34.71
CA ASP A 458 -3.55 16.47 -34.91
C ASP A 458 -2.84 16.21 -36.24
N ILE A 459 -3.37 16.80 -37.32
CA ILE A 459 -2.94 16.53 -38.69
C ILE A 459 -2.18 17.74 -39.24
N GLU A 460 -0.85 17.62 -39.32
CA GLU A 460 0.03 18.68 -39.84
C GLU A 460 0.40 18.49 -41.33
N ASN A 461 -0.17 17.47 -42.00
CA ASN A 461 0.00 17.22 -43.44
C ASN A 461 -1.37 16.90 -44.08
N PRO A 462 -1.75 17.52 -45.21
CA PRO A 462 -3.05 17.29 -45.85
C PRO A 462 -3.18 15.95 -46.59
N ASP A 463 -2.09 15.24 -46.87
CA ASP A 463 -2.09 13.97 -47.61
C ASP A 463 -2.36 12.76 -46.69
N VAL A 464 -3.59 12.73 -46.14
CA VAL A 464 -4.04 11.74 -45.15
C VAL A 464 -5.45 11.25 -45.49
N THR A 465 -5.65 9.93 -45.43
CA THR A 465 -6.98 9.31 -45.42
C THR A 465 -7.31 8.84 -44.01
N PHE A 466 -8.37 9.38 -43.43
CA PHE A 466 -8.78 9.06 -42.06
C PHE A 466 -10.24 8.58 -42.00
N GLY A 467 -10.48 7.49 -41.26
CA GLY A 467 -11.81 6.99 -40.93
C GLY A 467 -12.00 6.85 -39.42
N HIS A 468 -13.09 7.42 -38.90
CA HIS A 468 -13.54 7.17 -37.52
C HIS A 468 -14.97 6.64 -37.50
N GLU A 469 -15.16 5.54 -36.80
CA GLU A 469 -16.47 4.92 -36.55
C GLU A 469 -16.63 4.71 -35.04
N ALA A 470 -17.78 5.10 -34.50
CA ALA A 470 -18.12 4.86 -33.10
C ALA A 470 -19.56 4.36 -32.99
N THR A 471 -19.74 3.17 -32.44
CA THR A 471 -21.03 2.51 -32.27
C THR A 471 -21.29 2.23 -30.80
N VAL A 472 -22.46 2.61 -30.30
CA VAL A 472 -22.94 2.21 -28.98
C VAL A 472 -24.15 1.31 -29.16
N SER A 473 -24.04 0.07 -28.73
CA SER A 473 -25.13 -0.90 -28.69
C SER A 473 -25.57 -1.14 -27.24
N LYS A 474 -26.88 -1.23 -27.04
CA LYS A 474 -27.45 -1.73 -25.78
C LYS A 474 -27.84 -3.19 -25.99
N VAL A 475 -27.66 -4.02 -24.97
CA VAL A 475 -28.29 -5.35 -24.99
C VAL A 475 -29.79 -5.15 -24.84
N GLY A 476 -30.53 -5.42 -25.91
CA GLY A 476 -31.98 -5.28 -25.90
C GLY A 476 -32.63 -6.45 -25.18
N GLU A 477 -33.69 -6.18 -24.42
CA GLU A 477 -34.51 -7.22 -23.78
C GLU A 477 -34.99 -8.26 -24.79
N ASP A 478 -35.24 -7.85 -26.05
CA ASP A 478 -35.62 -8.75 -27.15
C ASP A 478 -34.55 -9.81 -27.47
N GLN A 479 -33.26 -9.48 -27.36
CA GLN A 479 -32.17 -10.42 -27.63
C GLN A 479 -32.05 -11.46 -26.51
N ILE A 480 -32.19 -11.01 -25.26
CA ILE A 480 -32.22 -11.89 -24.09
C ILE A 480 -33.47 -12.77 -24.14
N PHE A 481 -34.64 -12.18 -24.40
CA PHE A 481 -35.92 -12.88 -24.56
C PHE A 481 -35.86 -13.93 -25.67
N TYR A 482 -35.23 -13.61 -26.81
CA TYR A 482 -35.03 -14.57 -27.90
C TYR A 482 -34.21 -15.78 -27.44
N LEU A 483 -33.09 -15.57 -26.75
CA LEU A 483 -32.25 -16.66 -26.24
C LEU A 483 -32.96 -17.47 -25.14
N GLN A 484 -33.69 -16.79 -24.25
CA GLN A 484 -34.53 -17.43 -23.24
C GLN A 484 -35.65 -18.27 -23.84
N SER A 485 -36.27 -17.83 -24.93
CA SER A 485 -37.28 -18.61 -25.67
C SER A 485 -36.71 -19.90 -26.27
N ARG A 486 -35.39 -19.99 -26.43
CA ARG A 486 -34.65 -21.19 -26.85
C ARG A 486 -34.15 -22.05 -25.68
N GLY A 487 -34.54 -21.73 -24.45
CA GLY A 487 -34.19 -22.48 -23.25
C GLY A 487 -32.82 -22.15 -22.66
N ILE A 488 -32.21 -21.04 -23.08
CA ILE A 488 -30.94 -20.54 -22.53
C ILE A 488 -31.28 -19.61 -21.37
N ASP A 489 -30.72 -19.83 -20.18
CA ASP A 489 -30.98 -18.94 -19.05
C ASP A 489 -30.44 -17.52 -19.30
N GLU A 490 -30.92 -16.54 -18.53
CA GLU A 490 -30.57 -15.13 -18.71
C GLU A 490 -29.06 -14.86 -18.60
N GLN A 491 -28.39 -15.55 -17.68
CA GLN A 491 -26.95 -15.39 -17.44
C GLN A 491 -26.15 -15.94 -18.62
N GLN A 492 -26.51 -17.12 -19.09
CA GLN A 492 -25.95 -17.76 -20.29
C GLN A 492 -26.24 -16.93 -21.55
N ALA A 493 -27.43 -16.37 -21.67
CA ALA A 493 -27.82 -15.52 -22.79
C ALA A 493 -26.95 -14.25 -22.83
N THR A 494 -26.77 -13.58 -21.70
CA THR A 494 -25.91 -12.40 -21.59
C THR A 494 -24.45 -12.77 -21.88
N ALA A 495 -23.96 -13.89 -21.36
CA ALA A 495 -22.60 -14.37 -21.61
C ALA A 495 -22.35 -14.68 -23.10
N LEU A 496 -23.31 -15.25 -23.80
CA LEU A 496 -23.22 -15.48 -25.25
C LEU A 496 -23.13 -14.17 -26.04
N ILE A 497 -23.93 -13.16 -25.67
CA ILE A 497 -23.91 -11.85 -26.31
C ILE A 497 -22.55 -11.16 -26.10
N VAL A 498 -22.04 -11.18 -24.86
CA VAL A 498 -20.74 -10.60 -24.50
C VAL A 498 -19.59 -11.33 -25.20
N ASN A 499 -19.61 -12.66 -25.25
CA ASN A 499 -18.59 -13.45 -25.94
C ASN A 499 -18.61 -13.20 -27.46
N GLY A 500 -19.79 -13.11 -28.07
CA GLY A 500 -19.92 -12.70 -29.47
C GLY A 500 -19.37 -11.29 -29.73
N PHE A 501 -19.55 -10.38 -28.78
CA PHE A 501 -19.00 -9.03 -28.85
C PHE A 501 -17.46 -9.01 -28.77
N PHE A 502 -16.83 -9.92 -28.03
CA PHE A 502 -15.37 -10.02 -27.96
C PHE A 502 -14.74 -11.01 -28.94
N GLU A 503 -15.51 -11.79 -29.70
CA GLU A 503 -15.02 -12.86 -30.58
C GLU A 503 -13.83 -12.46 -31.47
N PRO A 504 -13.82 -11.28 -32.15
CA PRO A 504 -12.67 -10.86 -32.96
C PRO A 504 -11.40 -10.63 -32.14
N PHE A 505 -11.54 -10.18 -30.88
CA PHE A 505 -10.42 -10.00 -29.95
C PHE A 505 -9.85 -11.34 -29.52
N VAL A 506 -10.73 -12.30 -29.19
CA VAL A 506 -10.34 -13.66 -28.77
C VAL A 506 -9.57 -14.39 -29.88
N LYS A 507 -9.95 -14.18 -31.16
CA LYS A 507 -9.28 -14.81 -32.32
C LYS A 507 -7.83 -14.34 -32.53
N GLU A 508 -7.50 -13.12 -32.11
CA GLU A 508 -6.15 -12.55 -32.25
C GLU A 508 -5.23 -12.92 -31.07
N LEU A 509 -5.79 -13.45 -29.98
CA LEU A 509 -5.03 -13.87 -28.82
C LEU A 509 -4.51 -15.30 -28.96
N PRO A 510 -3.30 -15.61 -28.43
CA PRO A 510 -2.88 -16.98 -28.23
C PRO A 510 -3.91 -17.77 -27.41
N MET A 511 -4.09 -19.05 -27.75
CA MET A 511 -5.10 -19.94 -27.15
C MET A 511 -5.15 -19.89 -25.61
N GLU A 512 -3.99 -19.80 -24.96
CA GLU A 512 -3.88 -19.74 -23.49
C GLU A 512 -4.54 -18.47 -22.92
N TYR A 513 -4.34 -17.31 -23.55
CA TYR A 513 -4.95 -16.04 -23.13
C TYR A 513 -6.43 -15.92 -23.52
N ALA A 514 -6.81 -16.52 -24.64
CA ALA A 514 -8.20 -16.60 -25.08
C ALA A 514 -9.07 -17.37 -24.06
N VAL A 515 -8.57 -18.51 -23.55
CA VAL A 515 -9.26 -19.30 -22.52
C VAL A 515 -9.39 -18.51 -21.22
N GLU A 516 -8.34 -17.79 -20.82
CA GLU A 516 -8.35 -17.02 -19.58
C GLU A 516 -9.27 -15.79 -19.66
N LEU A 517 -9.27 -15.09 -20.80
CA LEU A 517 -10.21 -13.99 -21.06
C LEU A 517 -11.66 -14.45 -20.96
N ASN A 518 -11.99 -15.60 -21.54
CA ASN A 518 -13.34 -16.16 -21.46
C ASN A 518 -13.74 -16.51 -20.02
N ARG A 519 -12.80 -17.01 -19.19
CA ARG A 519 -13.04 -17.24 -17.76
C ARG A 519 -13.25 -15.96 -16.97
N LEU A 520 -12.42 -14.94 -17.21
CA LEU A 520 -12.54 -13.63 -16.56
C LEU A 520 -13.85 -12.93 -16.90
N LEU A 521 -14.30 -13.02 -18.16
CA LEU A 521 -15.60 -12.53 -18.59
C LEU A 521 -16.73 -13.24 -17.86
N ALA A 522 -16.70 -14.58 -17.78
CA ALA A 522 -17.71 -15.35 -17.04
C ALA A 522 -17.78 -14.97 -15.55
N LEU A 523 -16.63 -14.86 -14.87
CA LEU A 523 -16.55 -14.46 -13.46
C LEU A 523 -17.11 -13.05 -13.23
N SER A 524 -16.88 -12.11 -14.14
CA SER A 524 -17.40 -10.74 -14.07
C SER A 524 -18.93 -10.67 -14.29
N MET A 525 -19.56 -11.79 -14.69
CA MET A 525 -20.99 -11.91 -14.96
C MET A 525 -21.77 -12.62 -13.86
N GLU A 526 -21.12 -13.30 -12.92
CA GLU A 526 -21.79 -14.04 -11.83
C GLU A 526 -22.39 -13.13 -10.74
N GLY A 527 -21.92 -11.89 -10.58
CA GLY A 527 -22.38 -10.95 -9.53
C GLY A 527 -23.64 -10.12 -9.85
N SER A 528 -24.55 -10.61 -10.71
CA SER A 528 -25.59 -9.76 -11.35
C SER A 528 -26.90 -9.58 -10.59
N ILE A 529 -27.22 -10.35 -9.54
CA ILE A 529 -28.55 -10.27 -8.93
C ILE A 529 -28.47 -10.44 -7.42
N GLY A 530 -28.87 -9.36 -6.74
CA GLY A 530 -29.04 -9.18 -5.31
C GLY A 530 -29.48 -7.75 -5.05
#